data_AF-A0A7W0T7W5-F1
#
_entry.id   AF-A0A7W0T7W5-F1
#
_cell.length_a   1.000
_cell.length_b   1.000
_cell.length_c   1.000
_cell.angle_alpha   90.00
_cell.angle_beta   90.00
_cell.angle_gamma   90.00
#
_symmetry.space_group_name_H-M   'P 1'
#
loop_
_entity.id
_entity.type
_entity.pdbx_description
1 polymer ?
#
loop_
_entity_poly.entity_id
_entity_poly.type
_entity_poly.pdbx_seq_one_letter_code
_entity_poly.pdbx_strand_id
1 'polypeptide(L)'
;MDRPIGMFDSGFGGLTVARAFIDLLPAEDLVYIGDTGRYPYGSRPLVEVRKFAEELARSLVDDHGAKAIVVACNTAAAAGLDDLRASLPVPVLDVIEPGVAALVRTTVTGRVGVIGTVGTVSSGAY
;
A
#
# COMPACT_ATOMS: atom_id res chain seq x y z
N MET A 1 -13.93 -0.61 20.23
CA MET A 1 -13.51 -1.30 18.98
C MET A 1 -12.88 -0.23 18.09
N ASP A 2 -12.02 0.61 18.68
CA ASP A 2 -11.87 2.04 18.31
C ASP A 2 -10.40 2.35 17.96
N ARG A 3 -9.76 1.42 17.27
CA ARG A 3 -8.39 1.56 16.78
C ARG A 3 -8.42 1.98 15.31
N PRO A 4 -7.54 2.89 14.86
CA PRO A 4 -7.58 3.42 13.51
C PRO A 4 -7.10 2.37 12.48
N ILE A 5 -7.45 2.59 11.23
CA ILE A 5 -6.74 2.01 10.10
C ILE A 5 -5.44 2.79 9.89
N GLY A 6 -4.32 2.09 9.80
CA GLY A 6 -3.04 2.69 9.41
C GLY A 6 -2.90 2.62 7.89
N MET A 7 -2.46 3.70 7.28
CA MET A 7 -2.17 3.75 5.85
C MET A 7 -0.84 4.44 5.61
N PHE A 8 -0.04 3.93 4.69
CA PHE A 8 1.18 4.62 4.29
C PHE A 8 1.38 4.64 2.77
N ASP A 9 2.11 5.64 2.33
CA ASP A 9 2.61 5.78 0.97
C ASP A 9 4.03 6.37 0.97
N SER A 10 4.71 6.27 -0.16
CA SER A 10 5.99 6.95 -0.40
C SER A 10 5.91 8.49 -0.33
N GLY A 11 4.70 9.06 -0.37
CA GLY A 11 4.48 10.51 -0.29
C GLY A 11 3.00 10.85 -0.26
N PHE A 12 2.55 11.65 -1.23
CA PHE A 12 1.18 12.16 -1.30
C PHE A 12 0.27 11.41 -2.28
N GLY A 13 0.80 10.50 -3.11
CA GLY A 13 0.01 9.78 -4.11
C GLY A 13 -1.08 8.91 -3.48
N GLY A 14 -0.76 8.33 -2.31
CA GLY A 14 -1.66 7.52 -1.50
C GLY A 14 -2.87 8.29 -0.95
N LEU A 15 -2.89 9.62 -1.01
CA LEU A 15 -4.08 10.39 -0.63
C LEU A 15 -5.29 10.09 -1.54
N THR A 16 -5.07 9.59 -2.75
CA THR A 16 -6.14 9.08 -3.62
C THR A 16 -6.84 7.86 -3.02
N VAL A 17 -6.06 6.94 -2.43
CA VAL A 17 -6.56 5.76 -1.71
C VAL A 17 -7.20 6.18 -0.39
N ALA A 18 -6.57 7.09 0.36
CA ALA A 18 -7.11 7.64 1.60
C ALA A 18 -8.47 8.31 1.37
N ARG A 19 -8.61 9.09 0.29
CA ARG A 19 -9.88 9.73 -0.07
C ARG A 19 -10.97 8.70 -0.33
N ALA A 20 -10.69 7.71 -1.18
CA ALA A 20 -11.65 6.65 -1.48
C ALA A 20 -12.02 5.84 -0.23
N PHE A 21 -11.05 5.59 0.66
CA PHE A 21 -11.29 4.95 1.95
C PHE A 21 -12.27 5.75 2.81
N ILE A 22 -12.03 7.06 2.99
CA ILE A 22 -12.91 7.94 3.79
C ILE A 22 -14.31 8.01 3.19
N ASP A 23 -14.42 8.08 1.86
CA ASP A 23 -15.72 8.13 1.18
C ASP A 23 -16.53 6.84 1.37
N LEU A 24 -15.88 5.67 1.42
CA LEU A 24 -16.54 4.37 1.57
C LEU A 24 -16.73 3.94 3.04
N LEU A 25 -15.84 4.37 3.93
CA LEU A 25 -15.81 4.00 5.34
C LEU A 25 -15.73 5.26 6.23
N PRO A 26 -16.75 6.14 6.18
CA PRO A 26 -16.71 7.44 6.86
C PRO A 26 -16.72 7.35 8.40
N ALA A 27 -17.03 6.17 8.95
CA ALA A 27 -17.03 5.92 10.39
C ALA A 27 -15.70 5.34 10.91
N GLU A 28 -14.73 5.07 10.02
CA GLU A 28 -13.43 4.53 10.39
C GLU A 28 -12.41 5.65 10.57
N ASP A 29 -11.69 5.64 11.69
CA ASP A 29 -10.55 6.53 11.91
C ASP A 29 -9.36 6.09 11.04
N LEU A 30 -8.66 7.05 10.44
CA LEU A 30 -7.52 6.82 9.57
C LEU A 30 -6.28 7.58 10.06
N VAL A 31 -5.17 6.87 10.24
CA VAL A 31 -3.84 7.47 10.41
C VAL A 31 -3.05 7.24 9.13
N TYR A 32 -2.60 8.32 8.50
CA TYR A 32 -1.85 8.28 7.25
C TYR A 32 -0.40 8.76 7.46
N ILE A 33 0.57 7.97 7.00
CA ILE A 33 1.98 8.39 6.93
C ILE A 33 2.42 8.48 5.47
N GLY A 34 2.82 9.68 5.04
CA GLY A 34 3.48 9.90 3.75
C GLY A 34 4.99 10.04 3.94
N ASP A 35 5.78 9.16 3.35
CA ASP A 35 7.24 9.12 3.53
C ASP A 35 8.00 10.08 2.62
N THR A 36 7.63 11.37 2.68
CA THR A 36 8.15 12.40 1.77
C THR A 36 9.66 12.63 1.91
N GLY A 37 10.27 12.22 3.03
CA GLY A 37 11.72 12.33 3.25
C GLY A 37 12.54 11.37 2.38
N ARG A 38 11.95 10.26 1.91
CA ARG A 38 12.61 9.24 1.07
C ARG A 38 11.96 9.09 -0.31
N TYR A 39 10.95 9.91 -0.62
CA TYR A 39 10.34 10.00 -1.94
C TYR A 39 11.39 10.27 -3.05
N PRO A 40 11.21 9.73 -4.27
CA PRO A 40 10.24 8.71 -4.68
C PRO A 40 10.76 7.29 -4.46
N TYR A 41 9.84 6.34 -4.26
CA TYR A 41 10.21 4.90 -4.18
C TYR A 41 10.41 4.27 -5.56
N GLY A 42 9.72 4.78 -6.59
CA GLY A 42 9.63 4.15 -7.91
C GLY A 42 10.97 3.90 -8.62
N SER A 43 12.03 4.62 -8.27
CA SER A 43 13.38 4.49 -8.83
C SER A 43 14.37 3.81 -7.88
N ARG A 44 13.94 3.38 -6.70
CA ARG A 44 14.80 2.78 -5.68
C ARG A 44 14.84 1.25 -5.81
N PRO A 45 15.93 0.60 -5.35
CA PRO A 45 15.97 -0.85 -5.21
C PRO A 45 14.84 -1.37 -4.32
N LEU A 46 14.14 -2.43 -4.73
CA LEU A 46 13.01 -2.99 -3.98
C LEU A 46 13.40 -3.44 -2.57
N VAL A 47 14.64 -3.90 -2.37
CA VAL A 47 15.17 -4.25 -1.04
C VAL A 47 15.22 -3.05 -0.08
N GLU A 48 15.46 -1.84 -0.60
CA GLU A 48 15.43 -0.61 0.19
C GLU A 48 13.98 -0.22 0.49
N VAL A 49 13.10 -0.31 -0.51
CA VAL A 49 11.67 -0.01 -0.37
C VAL A 49 11.00 -0.94 0.66
N ARG A 50 11.36 -2.23 0.71
CA ARG A 50 10.88 -3.18 1.74
C ARG A 50 11.17 -2.69 3.15
N LYS A 51 12.42 -2.25 3.40
CA LYS A 51 12.82 -1.73 4.73
C LYS A 51 12.00 -0.51 5.12
N PHE A 52 11.78 0.42 4.19
CA PHE A 52 10.96 1.60 4.46
C PHE A 52 9.51 1.21 4.76
N ALA A 53 8.94 0.29 3.98
CA ALA A 53 7.59 -0.21 4.22
C ALA A 53 7.46 -0.88 5.61
N GLU A 54 8.44 -1.69 6.02
CA GLU A 54 8.48 -2.30 7.35
C GLU A 54 8.53 -1.26 8.47
N GLU A 55 9.41 -0.26 8.35
CA GLU A 55 9.53 0.82 9.34
C GLU A 55 8.22 1.60 9.50
N LEU A 56 7.59 1.99 8.39
CA LEU A 56 6.35 2.75 8.38
C LEU A 56 5.18 1.93 8.93
N ALA A 57 5.06 0.67 8.52
CA ALA A 57 3.99 -0.20 8.98
C ALA A 57 4.13 -0.54 10.47
N ARG A 58 5.36 -0.77 10.97
CA ARG A 58 5.61 -0.94 12.41
C ARG A 58 5.25 0.31 13.19
N SER A 59 5.65 1.49 12.74
CA SER A 59 5.27 2.76 13.41
C SER A 59 3.75 2.94 13.48
N LEU A 60 3.02 2.63 12.41
CA LEU A 60 1.55 2.65 12.44
C LEU A 60 0.94 1.69 13.47
N VAL A 61 1.52 0.50 13.64
CA VAL A 61 1.05 -0.48 14.64
C VAL A 61 1.44 -0.07 16.06
N ASP A 62 2.72 0.21 16.27
CA ASP A 62 3.32 0.37 17.60
C ASP A 62 3.02 1.75 18.20
N ASP A 63 3.11 2.82 17.39
CA ASP A 63 2.96 4.20 17.87
C ASP A 63 1.51 4.69 17.80
N HIS A 64 0.74 4.19 16.82
CA HIS A 64 -0.63 4.65 16.55
C HIS A 64 -1.70 3.59 16.84
N GLY A 65 -1.31 2.37 17.23
CA GLY A 65 -2.23 1.31 17.59
C GLY A 65 -3.13 0.87 16.43
N ALA A 66 -2.65 0.93 15.18
CA ALA A 66 -3.46 0.57 14.02
C ALA A 66 -4.01 -0.86 14.11
N LYS A 67 -5.29 -1.06 13.79
CA LYS A 67 -5.92 -2.41 13.79
C LYS A 67 -5.74 -3.17 12.47
N ALA A 68 -5.37 -2.46 11.41
CA ALA A 68 -4.99 -3.01 10.11
C ALA A 68 -4.13 -1.98 9.37
N ILE A 69 -3.35 -2.45 8.41
CA ILE A 69 -2.46 -1.64 7.59
C ILE A 69 -2.91 -1.67 6.12
N VAL A 70 -2.94 -0.51 5.48
CA VAL A 70 -3.16 -0.35 4.05
C VAL A 70 -1.89 0.22 3.40
N VAL A 71 -1.29 -0.55 2.50
CA VAL A 71 -0.16 -0.13 1.68
C VAL A 71 -0.69 0.60 0.46
N ALA A 72 -0.77 1.93 0.52
CA ALA A 72 -1.33 2.75 -0.55
C ALA A 72 -0.36 3.00 -1.73
N CYS A 73 0.92 2.68 -1.56
CA CYS A 73 1.93 2.83 -2.61
C CYS A 73 2.03 1.57 -3.47
N ASN A 74 1.78 1.68 -4.79
CA ASN A 74 1.99 0.59 -5.74
C ASN A 74 3.43 0.03 -5.73
N THR A 75 4.43 0.88 -5.52
CA THR A 75 5.83 0.42 -5.47
C THR A 75 6.15 -0.29 -4.16
N ALA A 76 5.59 0.17 -3.03
CA ALA A 76 5.78 -0.56 -1.77
C ALA A 76 5.04 -1.90 -1.77
N ALA A 77 3.81 -1.94 -2.30
CA ALA A 77 3.07 -3.19 -2.49
C ALA A 77 3.82 -4.18 -3.38
N ALA A 78 4.41 -3.69 -4.49
CA ALA A 78 5.23 -4.48 -5.41
C ALA A 78 6.58 -4.92 -4.81
N ALA A 79 7.06 -4.25 -3.76
CA ALA A 79 8.38 -4.53 -3.21
C ALA A 79 8.39 -5.85 -2.44
N GLY A 80 7.42 -6.15 -1.58
CA GLY A 80 7.45 -7.38 -0.77
C GLY A 80 6.37 -7.42 0.30
N LEU A 81 5.12 -7.56 -0.12
CA LEU A 81 3.98 -7.54 0.80
C LEU A 81 3.90 -8.78 1.71
N ASP A 82 4.36 -9.93 1.25
CA ASP A 82 4.30 -11.18 2.01
C ASP A 82 5.18 -11.13 3.28
N ASP A 83 6.36 -10.49 3.19
CA ASP A 83 7.23 -10.25 4.35
C ASP A 83 6.54 -9.33 5.37
N LEU A 84 5.81 -8.32 4.88
CA LEU A 84 5.04 -7.39 5.72
C LEU A 84 3.86 -8.09 6.41
N ARG A 85 3.13 -8.93 5.67
CA ARG A 85 2.04 -9.77 6.20
C ARG A 85 2.54 -10.77 7.24
N ALA A 86 3.72 -11.35 7.05
CA ALA A 86 4.30 -12.32 7.98
C ALA A 86 4.86 -11.67 9.25
N SER A 87 5.29 -10.41 9.18
CA SER A 87 5.99 -9.72 10.27
C SER A 87 5.08 -8.90 11.19
N LEU A 88 3.84 -8.62 10.78
CA LEU A 88 2.90 -7.78 11.53
C LEU A 88 1.78 -8.61 12.18
N PRO A 89 1.33 -8.23 13.40
CA PRO A 89 0.26 -8.95 14.09
C PRO A 89 -1.16 -8.55 13.61
N VAL A 90 -1.26 -7.68 12.61
CA VAL A 90 -2.52 -7.13 12.09
C VAL A 90 -2.66 -7.39 10.59
N PRO A 91 -3.87 -7.42 10.04
CA PRO A 91 -4.08 -7.58 8.60
C PRO A 91 -3.37 -6.49 7.80
N VAL A 92 -2.78 -6.89 6.68
CA VAL A 92 -2.11 -5.99 5.73
C VAL A 92 -2.78 -6.10 4.36
N LEU A 93 -3.33 -4.99 3.90
CA LEU A 93 -4.03 -4.81 2.63
C LEU A 93 -3.15 -4.00 1.67
N ASP A 94 -3.25 -4.26 0.38
CA ASP A 94 -2.52 -3.53 -0.66
C ASP A 94 -3.44 -3.03 -1.78
N VAL A 95 -2.85 -2.30 -2.73
CA VAL A 95 -3.56 -1.70 -3.87
C VAL A 95 -3.49 -2.52 -5.15
N ILE A 96 -2.62 -3.55 -5.23
CA ILE A 96 -2.40 -4.37 -6.42
C ILE A 96 -3.48 -5.45 -6.52
N GLU A 97 -3.61 -6.29 -5.49
CA GLU A 97 -4.55 -7.42 -5.45
C GLU A 97 -6.01 -6.99 -5.76
N PRO A 98 -6.59 -5.96 -5.12
CA PRO A 98 -7.94 -5.52 -5.45
C PRO A 98 -8.05 -4.95 -6.88
N GLY A 99 -7.00 -4.29 -7.37
CA GLY A 99 -6.92 -3.77 -8.74
C GLY A 99 -6.95 -4.91 -9.77
N VAL A 100 -6.12 -5.93 -9.59
CA VAL A 100 -6.09 -7.13 -10.43
C VAL A 100 -7.42 -7.88 -10.38
N ALA A 101 -8.00 -8.06 -9.19
CA ALA A 101 -9.29 -8.72 -9.04
C ALA A 101 -10.41 -7.97 -9.79
N ALA A 102 -10.40 -6.63 -9.77
CA ALA A 102 -11.34 -5.82 -10.54
C ALA A 102 -11.10 -5.94 -12.05
N LEU A 103 -9.84 -5.95 -12.50
CA LEU A 103 -9.48 -6.13 -13.91
C LEU A 103 -9.96 -7.48 -14.46
N VAL A 104 -9.73 -8.58 -13.72
CA VAL A 104 -10.16 -9.93 -14.12
C VAL A 104 -11.68 -10.01 -14.28
N ARG A 105 -12.45 -9.34 -13.41
CA ARG A 105 -13.92 -9.32 -13.49
C ARG A 105 -14.48 -8.47 -14.62
N THR A 106 -13.71 -7.52 -15.15
CA THR A 106 -14.21 -6.49 -16.08
C THR A 106 -13.68 -6.63 -17.50
N THR A 107 -12.56 -7.33 -17.70
CA THR A 107 -11.98 -7.53 -19.03
C THR A 107 -12.89 -8.39 -19.92
N VAL A 108 -13.08 -7.96 -21.16
CA VAL A 108 -13.84 -8.71 -22.18
C VAL A 108 -12.89 -9.43 -23.15
N THR A 109 -11.75 -8.81 -23.47
CA THR A 109 -10.80 -9.31 -24.47
C THR A 109 -9.68 -10.15 -23.87
N GLY A 110 -9.53 -10.14 -22.55
CA GLY A 110 -8.39 -10.75 -21.85
C GLY A 110 -7.06 -10.01 -22.08
N ARG A 111 -7.06 -8.85 -22.74
CA ARG A 111 -5.86 -8.03 -22.99
C ARG A 111 -5.87 -6.82 -22.06
N VAL A 112 -4.88 -6.75 -21.17
CA VAL A 112 -4.77 -5.71 -20.15
C VAL A 112 -3.42 -5.01 -20.27
N GLY A 113 -3.42 -3.68 -20.20
CA GLY A 113 -2.21 -2.88 -20.06
C GLY A 113 -2.11 -2.33 -18.63
N VAL A 114 -0.91 -2.39 -18.05
CA VAL A 114 -0.61 -1.83 -16.73
C VAL A 114 0.48 -0.77 -16.90
N ILE A 115 0.28 0.39 -16.29
CA ILE A 115 1.27 1.46 -16.21
C ILE A 115 1.65 1.67 -14.74
N GLY A 116 2.92 1.92 -14.48
CA GLY A 116 3.43 2.09 -13.13
C GLY A 116 4.85 2.64 -13.14
N THR A 117 5.43 2.81 -11.96
CA THR A 117 6.84 3.19 -11.83
C THR A 117 7.74 2.05 -12.30
N VAL A 118 9.02 2.36 -12.54
CA VAL A 118 10.03 1.34 -12.91
C VAL A 118 10.08 0.22 -11.86
N GLY A 119 10.09 0.55 -10.57
CA GLY A 119 10.04 -0.43 -9.48
C GLY A 119 8.81 -1.34 -9.54
N THR A 120 7.63 -0.79 -9.79
CA THR A 120 6.39 -1.59 -9.89
C THR A 120 6.37 -2.48 -11.14
N VAL A 121 6.78 -1.96 -12.30
CA VAL A 121 6.75 -2.75 -13.56
C VAL A 121 7.84 -3.83 -13.55
N SER A 122 9.04 -3.51 -13.06
CA SER A 122 10.18 -4.44 -13.03
C SER A 122 10.04 -5.57 -12.01
N SER A 123 9.14 -5.43 -11.01
CA SER A 123 8.92 -6.48 -10.01
C SER A 123 8.11 -7.66 -10.55
N GLY A 124 7.32 -7.47 -11.63
CA GLY A 124 6.39 -8.48 -12.13
C GLY A 124 5.22 -8.78 -11.19
N ALA A 125 4.86 -7.83 -10.30
CA ALA A 125 3.81 -8.03 -9.30
C ALA A 125 2.38 -7.95 -9.85
N TYR A 126 2.18 -7.30 -11.00
CA TYR A 126 0.92 -7.25 -11.75
C TYR A 126 0.93 -8.27 -12.88
#